data_AF-A0A1M4XT70-F1
#
_entry.id   AF-A0A1M4XT70-F1
#
_cell.length_a   1.000
_cell.length_b   1.000
_cell.length_c   1.000
_cell.angle_alpha   90.00
_cell.angle_beta   90.00
_cell.angle_gamma   90.00
#
_symmetry.space_group_name_H-M   'P 1'
#
loop_
_entity.id
_entity.type
_entity.pdbx_description
1 polymer ?
#
loop_
_entity_poly.entity_id
_entity_poly.type
_entity_poly.pdbx_seq_one_letter_code
_entity_poly.pdbx_strand_id
1 'polypeptide(L)'
;MNELTEAARLLIGEVTDTRREQEILSDRIAFVELLTFAGPDEIVAMLNDVTEKDCLFPVWARNLAYRLACLQRPDDPDLLREAAADLYNFGPDWDDISQAMTAEADRIDPQGKIQQDQ
;
A
#
# COMPACT_ATOMS: atom_id res chain seq x y z
N MET A 1 -3.85 -14.81 -10.28
CA MET A 1 -2.64 -14.07 -9.92
C MET A 1 -2.42 -13.08 -11.05
N ASN A 2 -2.48 -11.77 -10.77
CA ASN A 2 -2.38 -10.74 -11.81
C ASN A 2 -0.93 -10.25 -11.97
N GLU A 3 -0.64 -9.58 -13.07
CA GLU A 3 0.72 -9.10 -13.40
C GLU A 3 1.26 -8.11 -12.37
N LEU A 4 0.37 -7.31 -11.75
CA LEU A 4 0.72 -6.38 -10.69
C LEU A 4 1.28 -7.09 -9.45
N THR A 5 0.66 -8.19 -9.00
CA THR A 5 1.16 -8.98 -7.86
C THR A 5 2.54 -9.57 -8.15
N GLU A 6 2.76 -10.07 -9.36
CA GLU A 6 4.08 -10.59 -9.76
C GLU A 6 5.14 -9.49 -9.75
N ALA A 7 4.84 -8.33 -10.33
CA ALA A 7 5.73 -7.17 -10.31
C ALA A 7 6.03 -6.69 -8.89
N ALA A 8 5.03 -6.66 -8.01
CA ALA A 8 5.20 -6.30 -6.61
C ALA A 8 6.15 -7.28 -5.87
N ARG A 9 6.00 -8.58 -6.11
CA ARG A 9 6.89 -9.60 -5.52
C ARG A 9 8.34 -9.48 -5.96
N LEU A 10 8.59 -9.06 -7.20
CA LEU A 10 9.96 -8.80 -7.67
C LEU A 10 10.65 -7.64 -6.92
N LEU A 11 9.88 -6.78 -6.24
CA LEU A 11 10.40 -5.74 -5.35
C LEU A 11 10.72 -6.24 -3.94
N ILE A 12 10.21 -7.40 -3.52
CA ILE A 12 10.40 -7.99 -2.17
C ILE A 12 11.77 -8.68 -2.03
N GLY A 13 12.54 -8.78 -3.11
CA GLY A 13 13.84 -9.45 -3.08
C GLY A 13 14.91 -8.75 -2.23
N GLU A 14 15.74 -9.54 -1.55
CA GLU A 14 17.05 -9.07 -1.09
C GLU A 14 17.81 -8.47 -2.27
N VAL A 15 18.44 -7.31 -2.05
CA VAL A 15 19.51 -6.83 -2.93
C VAL A 15 20.67 -7.82 -2.77
N THR A 16 20.58 -8.95 -3.47
CA THR A 16 21.70 -9.88 -3.58
C THR A 16 22.77 -9.21 -4.43
N ASP A 17 24.04 -9.44 -4.09
CA ASP A 17 25.22 -8.86 -4.75
C ASP A 17 25.27 -9.14 -6.28
N THR A 18 24.40 -10.05 -6.76
CA THR A 18 24.29 -10.46 -8.15
C THR A 18 23.28 -9.68 -8.98
N ARG A 19 22.32 -8.96 -8.37
CA ARG A 19 21.27 -8.27 -9.15
C ARG A 19 21.80 -6.96 -9.71
N ARG A 20 21.71 -6.77 -11.03
CA ARG A 20 22.22 -5.54 -11.65
C ARG A 20 21.30 -4.37 -11.34
N GLU A 21 21.87 -3.18 -11.16
CA GLU A 21 21.10 -1.94 -10.95
C GLU A 21 20.04 -1.71 -12.05
N GLN A 22 20.35 -2.08 -13.29
CA GLN A 22 19.43 -1.98 -14.43
C GLN A 22 18.19 -2.87 -14.26
N GLU A 23 18.35 -4.08 -13.70
CA GLU A 23 17.24 -5.01 -13.44
C GLU A 23 16.37 -4.50 -12.27
N ILE A 24 16.99 -3.92 -11.24
CA ILE A 24 16.26 -3.28 -10.13
C ILE A 24 15.44 -2.10 -10.65
N LEU A 25 16.04 -1.26 -11.51
CA LEU A 25 15.34 -0.11 -12.10
C LEU A 25 14.19 -0.56 -13.00
N SER A 26 14.43 -1.57 -13.85
CA SER A 26 13.41 -2.12 -14.75
C SER A 26 12.19 -2.59 -13.97
N ASP A 27 12.39 -3.32 -12.88
CA ASP A 27 11.29 -3.86 -12.09
C ASP A 27 10.51 -2.78 -11.35
N ARG A 28 11.19 -1.72 -10.88
CA ARG A 28 10.52 -0.54 -10.31
C ARG A 28 9.65 0.18 -11.33
N ILE A 29 10.16 0.36 -12.55
CA ILE A 29 9.41 0.98 -13.64
C ILE A 29 8.19 0.12 -14.00
N ALA A 30 8.39 -1.19 -14.17
CA ALA A 30 7.31 -2.12 -14.49
C ALA A 30 6.21 -2.11 -13.42
N PHE A 31 6.59 -2.13 -12.14
CA PHE A 31 5.64 -2.02 -11.03
C PHE A 31 4.84 -0.71 -11.09
N VAL A 32 5.51 0.44 -11.26
CA VAL A 32 4.83 1.74 -11.34
C VAL A 32 3.88 1.81 -12.53
N GLU A 33 4.29 1.29 -13.69
CA GLU A 33 3.45 1.25 -14.89
C GLU A 33 2.20 0.41 -14.67
N LEU A 34 2.34 -0.82 -14.18
CA LEU A 34 1.20 -1.70 -13.88
C LEU A 34 0.29 -1.09 -12.80
N LEU A 35 0.87 -0.52 -11.74
CA LEU A 35 0.11 0.11 -10.66
C LEU A 35 -0.71 1.32 -11.15
N THR A 36 -0.18 2.09 -12.09
CA THR A 36 -0.83 3.31 -12.62
C THR A 36 -2.16 3.00 -13.31
N PHE A 37 -2.29 1.82 -13.93
CA PHE A 37 -3.49 1.42 -14.66
C PHE A 37 -4.37 0.40 -13.91
N ALA A 38 -3.94 -0.05 -12.73
CA ALA A 38 -4.68 -1.01 -11.94
C ALA A 38 -5.92 -0.40 -11.27
N GLY A 39 -7.00 -1.17 -11.22
CA GLY A 39 -8.19 -0.83 -10.46
C GLY A 39 -7.99 -0.98 -8.94
N PRO A 40 -8.88 -0.42 -8.09
CA PRO A 40 -8.69 -0.44 -6.65
C PRO A 40 -8.72 -1.85 -6.06
N ASP A 41 -9.56 -2.75 -6.58
CA ASP A 41 -9.61 -4.16 -6.14
C ASP A 41 -8.32 -4.91 -6.46
N GLU A 42 -7.72 -4.64 -7.62
CA GLU A 42 -6.47 -5.27 -8.03
C GLU A 42 -5.31 -4.80 -7.15
N ILE A 43 -5.31 -3.51 -6.78
CA ILE A 43 -4.32 -2.93 -5.88
C ILE A 43 -4.45 -3.52 -4.48
N VAL A 44 -5.67 -3.56 -3.91
CA VAL A 44 -5.92 -4.13 -2.58
C VAL A 44 -5.61 -5.62 -2.54
N ALA A 45 -5.97 -6.37 -3.57
CA ALA A 45 -5.62 -7.79 -3.68
C ALA A 45 -4.10 -8.02 -3.74
N MET A 46 -3.36 -7.17 -4.47
CA MET A 46 -1.90 -7.23 -4.48
C MET A 46 -1.32 -6.88 -3.12
N LEU A 47 -1.80 -5.80 -2.47
CA LEU A 47 -1.35 -5.38 -1.15
C LEU A 47 -1.49 -6.53 -0.15
N ASN A 48 -2.68 -7.13 -0.05
CA ASN A 48 -2.94 -8.27 0.83
C ASN A 48 -2.00 -9.45 0.57
N ASP A 49 -1.70 -9.77 -0.69
CA ASP A 49 -0.78 -10.87 -1.01
C ASP A 49 0.68 -10.59 -0.59
N VAL A 50 1.13 -9.33 -0.68
CA VAL A 50 2.51 -8.96 -0.35
C VAL A 50 2.73 -8.65 1.14
N THR A 51 1.74 -8.10 1.84
CA THR A 51 1.82 -7.84 3.29
C THR A 51 1.62 -9.10 4.14
N GLU A 52 0.87 -10.10 3.67
CA GLU A 52 0.80 -11.42 4.35
C GLU A 52 2.16 -12.14 4.39
N LYS A 53 3.09 -11.77 3.49
CA LYS A 53 4.29 -12.58 3.23
C LYS A 53 5.61 -11.98 3.72
N ASP A 54 5.79 -10.67 3.84
CA ASP A 54 7.06 -10.13 4.37
C ASP A 54 7.05 -8.60 4.64
N CYS A 55 7.83 -8.18 5.63
CA CYS A 55 8.13 -6.77 5.92
C CYS A 55 9.10 -6.12 4.90
N LEU A 56 9.51 -6.84 3.86
CA LEU A 56 10.49 -6.42 2.86
C LEU A 56 9.90 -5.65 1.68
N PHE A 57 8.57 -5.58 1.55
CA PHE A 57 7.97 -4.78 0.48
C PHE A 57 8.32 -3.29 0.67
N PRO A 58 8.90 -2.62 -0.35
CA PRO A 58 9.42 -1.27 -0.16
C PRO A 58 8.34 -0.27 0.27
N VAL A 59 8.64 0.50 1.31
CA VAL A 59 7.71 1.50 1.88
C VAL A 59 7.17 2.47 0.83
N TRP A 60 8.01 2.91 -0.11
CA TRP A 60 7.58 3.81 -1.18
C TRP A 60 6.51 3.17 -2.09
N ALA A 61 6.62 1.87 -2.37
CA ALA A 61 5.74 1.14 -3.28
C ALA A 61 4.38 0.91 -2.63
N ARG A 62 4.38 0.49 -1.36
CA ARG A 62 3.18 0.29 -0.56
C ARG A 62 2.41 1.60 -0.34
N ASN A 63 3.12 2.68 0.03
CA ASN A 63 2.51 3.99 0.20
C ASN A 63 1.90 4.53 -1.10
N LEU A 64 2.57 4.31 -2.24
CA LEU A 64 2.03 4.70 -3.54
C LEU A 64 0.76 3.90 -3.87
N ALA A 65 0.79 2.59 -3.64
CA ALA A 65 -0.35 1.70 -3.89
C ALA A 65 -1.57 2.05 -3.05
N TYR A 66 -1.43 2.18 -1.73
CA TYR A 66 -2.53 2.59 -0.85
C TYR A 66 -3.12 3.94 -1.24
N ARG A 67 -2.27 4.93 -1.56
CA ARG A 67 -2.74 6.26 -1.99
C ARG A 67 -3.54 6.20 -3.29
N LEU A 68 -3.10 5.43 -4.28
CA LEU A 68 -3.84 5.25 -5.51
C LEU A 68 -5.17 4.53 -5.28
N ALA A 69 -5.19 3.49 -4.44
CA ALA A 69 -6.43 2.80 -4.07
C ALA A 69 -7.41 3.74 -3.36
N CYS A 70 -6.96 4.52 -2.38
CA CYS A 70 -7.77 5.51 -1.66
C CYS A 70 -8.29 6.61 -2.59
N LEU A 71 -7.49 7.08 -3.55
CA LEU A 71 -7.94 8.06 -4.56
C LEU A 71 -9.03 7.50 -5.48
N GLN A 72 -8.98 6.20 -5.78
CA GLN A 72 -10.00 5.51 -6.56
C GLN A 72 -11.26 5.15 -5.74
N ARG A 73 -11.14 5.09 -4.40
CA ARG A 73 -12.22 4.81 -3.43
C ARG A 73 -12.21 5.79 -2.25
N PRO A 74 -12.52 7.07 -2.48
CA PRO A 74 -12.44 8.10 -1.43
C PRO A 74 -13.45 7.88 -0.30
N ASP A 75 -14.54 7.16 -0.57
CA ASP A 75 -15.63 6.91 0.39
C ASP A 75 -15.54 5.53 1.06
N ASP A 76 -14.40 4.85 0.97
CA ASP A 76 -14.16 3.54 1.60
C ASP A 76 -13.41 3.75 2.94
N PRO A 77 -14.12 3.80 4.09
CA PRO A 77 -13.51 4.10 5.38
C PRO A 77 -12.58 2.99 5.87
N ASP A 78 -12.82 1.74 5.47
CA ASP A 78 -11.99 0.61 5.91
C ASP A 78 -10.64 0.65 5.19
N LEU A 79 -10.64 0.94 3.89
CA LEU A 79 -9.40 1.16 3.12
C LEU A 79 -8.58 2.33 3.66
N LEU A 80 -9.23 3.44 4.05
CA LEU A 80 -8.56 4.59 4.65
C LEU A 80 -7.92 4.25 5.99
N ARG A 81 -8.61 3.46 6.84
CA ARG A 81 -8.06 2.98 8.13
C ARG A 81 -6.89 2.05 7.94
N GLU A 82 -6.98 1.11 7.00
CA GLU A 82 -5.89 0.18 6.68
C GLU A 82 -4.65 0.94 6.20
N ALA A 83 -4.82 1.86 5.26
CA ALA A 83 -3.73 2.69 4.75
C ALA A 83 -3.11 3.60 5.82
N ALA A 84 -3.93 4.15 6.73
CA ALA A 84 -3.44 4.94 7.86
C ALA A 84 -2.59 4.07 8.81
N ALA A 85 -3.10 2.90 9.19
CA ALA A 85 -2.40 1.97 10.07
C ALA A 85 -1.06 1.51 9.47
N ASP A 86 -1.03 1.18 8.18
CA ASP A 86 0.21 0.85 7.48
C ASP A 86 1.20 2.01 7.53
N LEU A 87 0.76 3.24 7.22
CA LEU A 87 1.60 4.42 7.21
C LEU A 87 2.20 4.75 8.59
N TYR A 88 1.39 4.65 9.65
CA TYR A 88 1.82 4.87 11.04
C TYR A 88 2.96 3.94 11.46
N ASN A 89 2.95 2.69 10.98
CA ASN A 89 3.95 1.69 11.35
C ASN A 89 5.36 1.97 10.77
N PHE A 90 5.53 2.90 9.81
CA PHE A 90 6.85 3.24 9.23
C PHE A 90 7.62 4.32 9.98
N GLY A 91 6.99 5.03 10.92
CA GLY A 91 7.63 6.03 11.75
C GLY A 91 7.04 7.44 11.61
N PRO A 92 7.54 8.37 12.45
CA PRO A 92 6.81 9.59 12.81
C PRO A 92 6.67 10.63 11.69
N ASP A 93 7.45 10.52 10.61
CA ASP A 93 7.44 11.47 9.50
C ASP A 93 6.06 11.57 8.81
N TRP A 94 5.22 10.54 8.99
CA TRP A 94 3.92 10.44 8.33
C TRP A 94 2.73 10.37 9.29
N ASP A 95 2.96 10.54 10.59
CA ASP A 95 1.90 10.41 11.61
C ASP A 95 0.76 11.39 11.40
N ASP A 96 1.06 12.63 10.99
CA ASP A 96 0.03 13.65 10.71
C ASP A 96 -0.86 13.23 9.53
N ILE A 97 -0.29 12.59 8.52
CA ILE A 97 -1.04 12.08 7.36
C ILE A 97 -1.90 10.88 7.79
N SER A 98 -1.32 9.95 8.56
CA SER A 98 -2.06 8.81 9.12
C SER A 98 -3.27 9.29 9.94
N GLN A 99 -3.06 10.25 10.85
CA GLN A 99 -4.14 10.81 11.68
C GLN A 99 -5.23 11.48 10.83
N ALA A 100 -4.84 12.23 9.79
CA ALA A 100 -5.80 12.85 8.89
C ALA A 100 -6.65 11.81 8.13
N MET A 101 -6.03 10.70 7.70
CA MET A 101 -6.73 9.60 7.04
C MET A 101 -7.70 8.88 8.00
N THR A 102 -7.28 8.60 9.24
CA THR A 102 -8.16 8.03 10.27
C THR A 102 -9.33 8.97 10.57
N ALA A 103 -9.08 10.26 10.71
CA ALA A 103 -10.14 11.25 10.98
C ALA A 103 -11.15 11.32 9.83
N GLU A 104 -10.69 11.20 8.58
CA GLU A 104 -11.56 11.16 7.41
C GLU A 104 -12.40 9.88 7.37
N ALA A 105 -11.80 8.72 7.66
CA ALA A 105 -12.52 7.46 7.78
C ALA A 105 -13.61 7.53 8.85
N ASP A 106 -13.30 8.12 10.02
CA ASP A 106 -14.26 8.32 11.10
C ASP A 106 -15.38 9.31 10.73
N ARG A 107 -15.11 10.25 9.84
CA ARG A 107 -16.13 11.17 9.32
C ARG A 107 -17.10 10.45 8.37
N ILE A 108 -16.58 9.55 7.55
CA ILE A 108 -17.36 8.73 6.58
C ILE A 108 -18.17 7.66 7.32
N ASP A 109 -17.54 6.97 8.27
CA ASP A 109 -18.15 5.95 9.11
C ASP A 109 -17.84 6.19 10.60
N PRO A 110 -18.67 6.99 11.28
CA PRO A 110 -18.49 7.25 12.71
C PRO A 110 -18.71 6.03 13.62
N GLN A 111 -19.37 4.98 13.13
CA GLN A 111 -19.73 3.81 13.93
C GLN A 111 -18.60 2.77 13.97
N GLY A 112 -17.78 2.67 12.92
CA GLY A 112 -16.60 1.80 12.89
C GLY A 112 -15.57 2.10 13.98
N LYS A 113 -15.47 3.36 14.43
CA LYS A 113 -14.58 3.77 15.53
C LYS A 113 -14.95 3.13 16.88
N ILE A 114 -16.25 2.98 17.16
CA ILE A 114 -16.76 2.47 18.44
C ILE A 114 -16.41 0.99 18.64
N GLN A 115 -16.20 0.25 17.55
CA GLN A 115 -15.91 -1.19 17.58
C GLN A 115 -14.41 -1.50 17.72
N GLN A 116 -13.52 -0.58 17.36
CA GLN A 116 -12.05 -0.76 17.44
C GLN A 116 -11.46 -0.42 18.83
N ASP A 117 -12.18 0.36 19.65
CA ASP A 117 -11.78 0.77 21.01
C ASP A 117 -12.34 -0.16 22.14
N GLN A 118 -12.98 -1.28 21.78
CA GLN A 118 -13.50 -2.31 22.72
C GLN A 118 -12.63 -3.57 22.71
#